data_AF-A0A355DJ65-F1
#
_entry.id   AF-A0A355DJ65-F1
#
_cell.length_a   1.000
_cell.length_b   1.000
_cell.length_c   1.000
_cell.angle_alpha   90.00
_cell.angle_beta   90.00
_cell.angle_gamma   90.00
#
_symmetry.space_group_name_H-M   'P 1'
#
loop_
_entity.id
_entity.type
_entity.pdbx_description
1 polymer ?
#
loop_
_entity_poly.entity_id
_entity_poly.type
_entity_poly.pdbx_seq_one_letter_code
_entity_poly.pdbx_strand_id
1 'polypeptide(L)'
;MTPEQRTANEPHAQLTFFHLELAESLTKVQWDIAHAIAQTLVKEDTDVNELGKAIAYFRTYSHQDNAGARFFDYLKTLVRNGRQIGHSQRTSEYYDSIEKACSKYLKAYQDNASVMLQILGWASRLMRYYKNSGSIGEINKPVVESARQAEIAEVISTHNLAIGQVLEATVTAVKGNKVTYELMGTIKLTEKEPKKAQSLSEKQNVKVEILDLKEDGSIKKVKYVG
;
A
#
# COMPACT_ATOMS: atom_id res chain seq x y z
N MET A 1 44.95 -25.82 -5.79
CA MET A 1 44.00 -25.06 -4.95
C MET A 1 43.29 -26.06 -4.04
N THR A 2 43.45 -25.89 -2.73
CA THR A 2 42.97 -26.79 -1.67
C THR A 2 41.45 -26.68 -1.48
N PRO A 3 40.79 -27.71 -0.92
CA PRO A 3 39.33 -27.75 -0.71
C PRO A 3 38.79 -26.70 0.28
N GLU A 4 39.67 -25.98 0.98
CA GLU A 4 39.34 -25.06 2.07
C GLU A 4 38.85 -23.67 1.62
N GLN A 5 38.81 -23.37 0.32
CA GLN A 5 38.27 -22.09 -0.17
C GLN A 5 36.78 -22.13 -0.57
N ARG A 6 36.07 -23.24 -0.35
CA ARG A 6 34.64 -23.37 -0.71
C ARG A 6 33.64 -22.93 0.36
N THR A 7 34.07 -22.61 1.58
CA THR A 7 33.15 -22.35 2.71
C THR A 7 33.04 -20.88 3.16
N ALA A 8 33.59 -19.93 2.40
CA ALA A 8 33.60 -18.51 2.78
C ALA A 8 32.68 -17.60 1.95
N ASN A 9 32.02 -18.10 0.89
CA ASN A 9 31.24 -17.27 -0.05
C ASN A 9 29.72 -17.53 -0.07
N GLU A 10 29.20 -18.44 0.76
CA GLU A 10 27.76 -18.73 0.78
C GLU A 10 26.87 -17.69 1.48
N PRO A 11 27.26 -16.98 2.58
CA PRO A 11 26.33 -16.04 3.21
C PRO A 11 26.16 -14.75 2.39
N HIS A 12 27.16 -14.37 1.58
CA HIS A 12 27.06 -13.18 0.74
C HIS A 12 26.13 -13.38 -0.45
N ALA A 13 26.12 -14.57 -1.07
CA ALA A 13 25.25 -14.88 -2.19
C ALA A 13 23.77 -14.96 -1.78
N GLN A 14 23.46 -15.50 -0.59
CA GLN A 14 22.09 -15.54 -0.07
C GLN A 14 21.59 -14.15 0.36
N LEU A 15 22.46 -13.30 0.93
CA LEU A 15 22.12 -11.91 1.26
C LEU A 15 21.91 -11.04 0.01
N THR A 16 22.62 -11.31 -1.10
CA THR A 16 22.33 -10.62 -2.37
C THR A 16 21.08 -11.17 -3.07
N PHE A 17 20.78 -12.46 -2.94
CA PHE A 17 19.56 -13.05 -3.50
C PHE A 17 18.28 -12.58 -2.77
N PHE A 18 18.31 -12.51 -1.44
CA PHE A 18 17.18 -12.02 -0.64
C PHE A 18 16.90 -10.53 -0.84
N HIS A 19 17.92 -9.73 -1.20
CA HIS A 19 17.74 -8.31 -1.51
C HIS A 19 17.24 -8.07 -2.96
N LEU A 20 17.41 -9.03 -3.87
CA LEU A 20 16.87 -8.93 -5.24
C LEU A 20 15.41 -9.38 -5.35
N GLU A 21 14.93 -10.34 -4.54
CA GLU A 21 13.54 -10.82 -4.64
C GLU A 21 12.49 -9.84 -4.07
N LEU A 22 12.90 -8.90 -3.22
CA LEU A 22 12.02 -7.84 -2.70
C LEU A 22 11.76 -6.69 -3.71
N ALA A 23 12.49 -6.65 -4.83
CA ALA A 23 12.41 -5.56 -5.81
C ALA A 23 11.41 -5.79 -6.97
N GLU A 24 10.77 -6.97 -7.08
CA GLU A 24 9.98 -7.29 -8.29
C GLU A 24 8.48 -7.59 -8.09
N SER A 25 7.96 -7.63 -6.86
CA SER A 25 6.53 -7.96 -6.66
C SER A 25 5.79 -6.90 -5.83
N LEU A 26 4.62 -6.51 -6.34
CA LEU A 26 3.68 -5.69 -5.58
C LEU A 26 3.28 -6.41 -4.29
N THR A 27 3.11 -5.65 -3.20
CA THR A 27 2.51 -6.20 -1.98
C THR A 27 1.04 -6.58 -2.22
N LYS A 28 0.44 -7.38 -1.34
CA LYS A 28 -0.98 -7.73 -1.43
C LYS A 28 -1.88 -6.49 -1.56
N VAL A 29 -1.62 -5.44 -0.78
CA VAL A 29 -2.39 -4.19 -0.82
C VAL A 29 -2.22 -3.49 -2.18
N GLN A 30 -1.01 -3.44 -2.72
CA GLN A 30 -0.74 -2.83 -4.02
C GLN A 30 -1.38 -3.63 -5.17
N TRP A 31 -1.43 -4.96 -5.07
CA TRP A 31 -2.19 -5.83 -5.97
C TRP A 31 -3.70 -5.55 -5.89
N ASP A 32 -4.26 -5.49 -4.69
CA ASP A 32 -5.68 -5.18 -4.45
C ASP A 32 -6.04 -3.80 -5.06
N ILE A 33 -5.14 -2.84 -4.98
CA ILE A 33 -5.27 -1.53 -5.63
C ILE A 33 -5.23 -1.65 -7.16
N ALA A 34 -4.25 -2.37 -7.73
CA ALA A 34 -4.16 -2.57 -9.18
C ALA A 34 -5.43 -3.22 -9.74
N HIS A 35 -5.96 -4.22 -9.02
CA HIS A 35 -7.24 -4.85 -9.32
C HIS A 35 -8.40 -3.85 -9.26
N ALA A 36 -8.49 -3.05 -8.20
CA ALA A 36 -9.58 -2.07 -8.04
C ALA A 36 -9.58 -1.00 -9.13
N ILE A 37 -8.40 -0.48 -9.52
CA ILE A 37 -8.26 0.45 -10.64
C ILE A 37 -8.72 -0.23 -11.93
N ALA A 38 -8.20 -1.43 -12.23
CA ALA A 38 -8.52 -2.14 -13.46
C ALA A 38 -10.02 -2.44 -13.59
N GLN A 39 -10.65 -2.95 -12.52
CA GLN A 39 -12.08 -3.26 -12.53
C GLN A 39 -12.94 -2.01 -12.65
N THR A 40 -12.56 -0.91 -11.98
CA THR A 40 -13.29 0.36 -12.09
C THR A 40 -13.28 0.84 -13.53
N LEU A 41 -12.09 0.91 -14.14
CA LEU A 41 -11.94 1.41 -15.51
C LEU A 41 -12.59 0.48 -16.55
N VAL A 42 -12.56 -0.84 -16.36
CA VAL A 42 -13.27 -1.77 -17.26
C VAL A 42 -14.79 -1.65 -17.13
N LYS A 43 -15.32 -1.49 -15.90
CA LYS A 43 -16.76 -1.27 -15.67
C LYS A 43 -17.25 0.03 -16.29
N GLU A 44 -16.41 1.04 -16.33
CA GLU A 44 -16.68 2.33 -16.98
C GLU A 44 -16.38 2.33 -18.49
N ASP A 45 -16.11 1.17 -19.10
CA ASP A 45 -15.75 1.00 -20.52
C ASP A 45 -14.60 1.92 -20.97
N THR A 46 -13.65 2.18 -20.07
CA THR A 46 -12.49 3.05 -20.34
C THR A 46 -11.51 2.36 -21.28
N ASP A 47 -11.03 3.09 -22.29
CA ASP A 47 -9.99 2.58 -23.19
C ASP A 47 -8.64 2.44 -22.45
N VAL A 48 -8.14 1.20 -22.38
CA VAL A 48 -6.83 0.86 -21.81
C VAL A 48 -5.67 1.61 -22.47
N ASN A 49 -5.81 2.03 -23.73
CA ASN A 49 -4.79 2.80 -24.43
C ASN A 49 -4.68 4.23 -23.88
N GLU A 50 -5.78 4.84 -23.41
CA GLU A 50 -5.75 6.14 -22.76
C GLU A 50 -5.06 6.07 -21.40
N LEU A 51 -5.30 5.01 -20.63
CA LEU A 51 -4.51 4.74 -19.42
C LEU A 51 -3.03 4.55 -19.77
N GLY A 52 -2.72 3.82 -20.86
CA GLY A 52 -1.37 3.61 -21.35
C GLY A 52 -0.62 4.92 -21.66
N LYS A 53 -1.29 5.91 -22.27
CA LYS A 53 -0.72 7.25 -22.51
C LYS A 53 -0.43 7.98 -21.20
N ALA A 54 -1.33 7.92 -20.22
CA ALA A 54 -1.11 8.52 -18.91
C ALA A 54 0.08 7.87 -18.18
N ILE A 55 0.23 6.55 -18.25
CA ILE A 55 1.39 5.82 -17.70
C ILE A 55 2.67 6.23 -18.41
N ALA A 56 2.64 6.35 -19.74
CA ALA A 56 3.81 6.77 -20.52
C ALA A 56 4.27 8.17 -20.13
N TYR A 57 3.33 9.13 -19.99
CA TYR A 57 3.61 10.46 -19.47
C TYR A 57 4.26 10.37 -18.08
N PHE A 58 3.64 9.64 -17.15
CA PHE A 58 4.14 9.56 -15.78
C PHE A 58 5.55 8.98 -15.72
N ARG A 59 5.80 7.90 -16.46
CA ARG A 59 7.12 7.27 -16.55
C ARG A 59 8.19 8.21 -17.09
N THR A 60 7.86 9.07 -18.05
CA THR A 60 8.81 10.06 -18.57
C THR A 60 9.21 11.08 -17.51
N TYR A 61 8.31 11.45 -16.60
CA TYR A 61 8.55 12.50 -15.60
C TYR A 61 8.71 11.98 -14.16
N SER A 62 8.81 10.66 -13.97
CA SER A 62 8.84 10.02 -12.65
C SER A 62 10.08 10.33 -11.82
N HIS A 63 11.12 10.85 -12.46
CA HIS A 63 12.39 11.25 -11.84
C HIS A 63 12.38 12.70 -11.31
N GLN A 64 11.30 13.46 -11.56
CA GLN A 64 11.20 14.84 -11.10
C GLN A 64 10.69 14.93 -9.66
N ASP A 65 11.02 16.04 -9.00
CA ASP A 65 10.46 16.34 -7.68
C ASP A 65 8.92 16.44 -7.75
N ASN A 66 8.28 15.84 -6.74
CA ASN A 66 6.83 15.77 -6.63
C ASN A 66 6.15 15.10 -7.85
N ALA A 67 6.81 14.12 -8.48
CA ALA A 67 6.31 13.46 -9.69
C ALA A 67 4.87 12.92 -9.56
N GLY A 68 4.50 12.31 -8.43
CA GLY A 68 3.15 11.80 -8.23
C GLY A 68 2.11 12.92 -8.14
N ALA A 69 2.40 14.02 -7.43
CA ALA A 69 1.53 15.19 -7.41
C ALA A 69 1.35 15.80 -8.81
N ARG A 70 2.45 15.95 -9.56
CA ARG A 70 2.44 16.43 -10.96
C ARG A 70 1.63 15.50 -11.87
N PHE A 71 1.69 14.19 -11.64
CA PHE A 71 0.86 13.23 -12.37
C PHE A 71 -0.63 13.45 -12.12
N PHE A 72 -1.06 13.65 -10.88
CA PHE A 72 -2.46 13.97 -10.59
C PHE A 72 -2.90 15.29 -11.24
N ASP A 73 -2.03 16.31 -11.23
CA ASP A 73 -2.34 17.59 -11.89
C ASP A 73 -2.41 17.46 -13.41
N TYR A 74 -1.56 16.60 -13.99
CA TYR A 74 -1.66 16.22 -15.39
C TYR A 74 -2.99 15.52 -15.71
N LEU A 75 -3.43 14.56 -14.91
CA LEU A 75 -4.74 13.91 -15.09
C LEU A 75 -5.89 14.93 -15.04
N LYS A 76 -5.89 15.84 -14.06
CA LYS A 76 -6.88 16.94 -14.01
C LYS A 76 -6.81 17.82 -15.26
N THR A 77 -5.62 18.07 -15.79
CA THR A 77 -5.44 18.84 -17.03
C THR A 77 -6.05 18.11 -18.23
N LEU A 78 -5.87 16.80 -18.32
CA LEU A 78 -6.53 15.98 -19.34
C LEU A 78 -8.05 16.03 -19.22
N VAL A 79 -8.61 15.98 -18.02
CA VAL A 79 -10.06 16.11 -17.80
C VAL A 79 -10.56 17.47 -18.29
N ARG A 80 -9.88 18.56 -17.91
CA ARG A 80 -10.28 19.93 -18.28
C ARG A 80 -10.20 20.18 -19.78
N ASN A 81 -9.18 19.63 -20.44
CA ASN A 81 -8.90 19.89 -21.86
C ASN A 81 -9.33 18.74 -22.78
N GLY A 82 -9.92 17.67 -22.25
CA GLY A 82 -10.19 16.43 -22.99
C GLY A 82 -11.12 16.62 -24.18
N ARG A 83 -12.02 17.63 -24.14
CA ARG A 83 -12.89 17.99 -25.28
C ARG A 83 -12.13 18.61 -26.47
N GLN A 84 -10.96 19.19 -26.24
CA GLN A 84 -10.14 19.84 -27.28
C GLN A 84 -9.02 18.91 -27.77
N ILE A 85 -8.57 17.99 -26.93
CA ILE A 85 -7.44 17.08 -27.22
C ILE A 85 -7.94 15.74 -27.77
N GLY A 86 -9.18 15.36 -27.45
CA GLY A 86 -9.79 14.12 -27.90
C GLY A 86 -10.31 14.20 -29.34
N HIS A 87 -9.91 13.24 -30.17
CA HIS A 87 -10.49 13.04 -31.50
C HIS A 87 -11.91 12.43 -31.43
N SER A 88 -12.34 11.93 -30.27
CA SER A 88 -13.70 11.42 -30.02
C SER A 88 -14.35 12.12 -28.84
N GLN A 89 -15.68 12.23 -28.88
CA GLN A 89 -16.46 12.80 -27.77
C GLN A 89 -16.30 12.00 -26.46
N ARG A 90 -15.98 10.70 -26.53
CA ARG A 90 -15.79 9.80 -25.37
C ARG A 90 -14.43 9.94 -24.70
N THR A 91 -13.44 10.55 -25.35
CA THR A 91 -12.08 10.67 -24.80
C THR A 91 -12.06 11.48 -23.50
N SER A 92 -12.93 12.49 -23.37
CA SER A 92 -13.06 13.25 -22.13
C SER A 92 -13.61 12.43 -20.95
N GLU A 93 -14.52 11.49 -21.22
CA GLU A 93 -15.10 10.59 -20.22
C GLU A 93 -14.07 9.58 -19.71
N TYR A 94 -13.20 9.08 -20.60
CA TYR A 94 -12.09 8.20 -20.22
C TYR A 94 -11.11 8.90 -19.29
N TYR A 95 -10.77 10.16 -19.56
CA TYR A 95 -9.86 10.91 -18.68
C TYR A 95 -10.48 11.19 -17.32
N ASP A 96 -11.79 11.47 -17.26
CA ASP A 96 -12.51 11.64 -16.00
C ASP A 96 -12.51 10.34 -15.17
N SER A 97 -12.76 9.21 -15.82
CA SER A 97 -12.71 7.87 -15.21
C SER A 97 -11.31 7.53 -14.67
N ILE A 98 -10.27 7.80 -15.47
CA ILE A 98 -8.86 7.59 -15.08
C ILE A 98 -8.47 8.48 -13.91
N GLU A 99 -8.80 9.77 -13.95
CA GLU A 99 -8.51 10.73 -12.87
C GLU A 99 -9.16 10.27 -11.57
N LYS A 100 -10.47 9.97 -11.59
CA LYS A 100 -11.20 9.53 -10.40
C LYS A 100 -10.63 8.25 -9.81
N ALA A 101 -10.37 7.24 -10.65
CA ALA A 101 -9.80 5.98 -10.19
C ALA A 101 -8.40 6.17 -9.58
N CYS A 102 -7.52 6.90 -10.26
CA CYS A 102 -6.16 7.15 -9.76
C CYS A 102 -6.19 7.97 -8.47
N SER A 103 -6.94 9.07 -8.43
CA SER A 103 -7.07 9.94 -7.24
C SER A 103 -7.66 9.18 -6.05
N LYS A 104 -8.57 8.24 -6.28
CA LYS A 104 -9.15 7.42 -5.21
C LYS A 104 -8.18 6.40 -4.64
N TYR A 105 -7.42 5.71 -5.49
CA TYR A 105 -6.67 4.51 -5.09
C TYR A 105 -5.16 4.72 -4.94
N LEU A 106 -4.58 5.74 -5.58
CA LEU A 106 -3.13 5.99 -5.60
C LEU A 106 -2.69 7.16 -4.73
N LYS A 107 -3.61 7.92 -4.12
CA LYS A 107 -3.26 9.14 -3.40
C LYS A 107 -2.26 8.89 -2.26
N ALA A 108 -2.36 7.75 -1.58
CA ALA A 108 -1.42 7.32 -0.54
C ALA A 108 0.01 7.11 -1.04
N TYR A 109 0.20 6.86 -2.34
CA TYR A 109 1.49 6.59 -2.95
C TYR A 109 2.04 7.80 -3.71
N GLN A 110 1.45 9.00 -3.56
CA GLN A 110 1.85 10.19 -4.32
C GLN A 110 3.34 10.54 -4.18
N ASP A 111 3.94 10.19 -3.05
CA ASP A 111 5.36 10.46 -2.74
C ASP A 111 6.27 9.28 -3.14
N ASN A 112 5.71 8.21 -3.70
CA ASN A 112 6.43 7.03 -4.20
C ASN A 112 6.06 6.73 -5.65
N ALA A 113 6.69 7.47 -6.57
CA ALA A 113 6.41 7.37 -8.01
C ALA A 113 6.72 5.98 -8.60
N SER A 114 7.74 5.30 -8.08
CA SER A 114 8.09 3.94 -8.51
C SER A 114 6.96 2.95 -8.23
N VAL A 115 6.42 2.95 -7.01
CA VAL A 115 5.29 2.08 -6.64
C VAL A 115 4.04 2.42 -7.45
N MET A 116 3.72 3.70 -7.63
CA MET A 116 2.60 4.10 -8.47
C MET A 116 2.73 3.56 -9.91
N LEU A 117 3.93 3.61 -10.50
CA LEU A 117 4.19 3.07 -11.84
C LEU A 117 3.99 1.56 -11.91
N GLN A 118 4.45 0.82 -10.90
CA GLN A 118 4.26 -0.63 -10.84
C GLN A 118 2.77 -0.99 -10.74
N ILE A 119 2.03 -0.32 -9.84
CA ILE A 119 0.58 -0.52 -9.67
C ILE A 119 -0.16 -0.23 -10.98
N LEU A 120 0.11 0.93 -11.61
CA LEU A 120 -0.54 1.32 -12.86
C LEU A 120 -0.18 0.37 -14.02
N GLY A 121 1.07 -0.08 -14.08
CA GLY A 121 1.52 -1.06 -15.06
C GLY A 121 0.78 -2.40 -14.95
N TRP A 122 0.53 -2.86 -13.73
CA TRP A 122 -0.30 -4.05 -13.49
C TRP A 122 -1.78 -3.80 -13.76
N ALA A 123 -2.32 -2.64 -13.36
CA ALA A 123 -3.70 -2.26 -13.65
C ALA A 123 -3.99 -2.29 -15.16
N SER A 124 -3.10 -1.74 -16.00
CA SER A 124 -3.24 -1.79 -17.47
C SER A 124 -3.28 -3.22 -18.02
N ARG A 125 -2.45 -4.13 -17.48
CA ARG A 125 -2.47 -5.56 -17.87
C ARG A 125 -3.77 -6.23 -17.44
N LEU A 126 -4.21 -5.99 -16.21
CA LEU A 126 -5.45 -6.52 -15.65
C LEU A 126 -6.69 -6.01 -16.40
N MET A 127 -6.71 -4.76 -16.87
CA MET A 127 -7.80 -4.25 -17.70
C MET A 127 -7.97 -5.09 -18.98
N ARG A 128 -6.87 -5.43 -19.66
CA ARG A 128 -6.91 -6.28 -20.86
C ARG A 128 -7.41 -7.67 -20.54
N TYR A 129 -6.94 -8.24 -19.42
CA TYR A 129 -7.40 -9.54 -18.95
C TYR A 129 -8.92 -9.54 -18.67
N TYR A 130 -9.43 -8.53 -17.96
CA TYR A 130 -10.85 -8.44 -17.61
C TYR A 130 -11.76 -8.15 -18.79
N LYS A 131 -11.31 -7.34 -19.74
CA LYS A 131 -12.08 -7.07 -20.96
C LYS A 131 -12.27 -8.34 -21.81
N ASN A 132 -11.33 -9.28 -21.75
CA ASN A 132 -11.34 -10.50 -22.55
C ASN A 132 -11.95 -11.73 -21.84
N SER A 133 -12.12 -11.69 -20.51
CA SER A 133 -12.52 -12.87 -19.70
C SER A 133 -14.02 -12.99 -19.43
N GLY A 134 -14.86 -12.08 -19.94
CA GLY A 134 -16.33 -12.25 -20.02
C GLY A 134 -17.11 -12.25 -18.69
N SER A 135 -16.45 -12.40 -17.55
CA SER A 135 -17.04 -12.24 -16.21
C SER A 135 -16.02 -11.64 -15.27
N ILE A 136 -16.24 -10.37 -14.92
CA ILE A 136 -15.49 -9.68 -13.87
C ILE A 136 -15.96 -10.29 -12.55
N GLY A 137 -15.28 -11.34 -12.08
CA GLY A 137 -15.52 -11.87 -10.74
C GLY A 137 -15.51 -10.73 -9.73
N GLU A 138 -16.49 -10.68 -8.84
CA GLU A 138 -16.56 -9.69 -7.78
C GLU A 138 -15.36 -9.87 -6.85
N ILE A 139 -14.31 -9.08 -7.07
CA ILE A 139 -13.27 -8.90 -6.05
C ILE A 139 -13.86 -7.89 -5.08
N ASN A 140 -13.97 -8.29 -3.81
CA ASN A 140 -14.44 -7.41 -2.73
C ASN A 140 -13.74 -6.06 -2.86
N LYS A 141 -14.53 -4.98 -2.92
CA LYS A 141 -14.00 -3.60 -2.94
C LYS A 141 -12.92 -3.52 -1.85
N PRO A 142 -11.67 -3.12 -2.16
CA PRO A 142 -10.76 -2.80 -1.08
C PRO A 142 -11.45 -1.74 -0.22
N VAL A 143 -11.56 -2.02 1.07
CA VAL A 143 -11.97 -1.03 2.06
C VAL A 143 -10.84 -0.01 2.07
N VAL A 144 -10.95 1.01 1.22
CA VAL A 144 -9.99 2.10 1.06
C VAL A 144 -10.02 2.96 2.33
N GLU A 145 -9.41 2.46 3.40
CA GLU A 145 -8.92 3.25 4.54
C GLU A 145 -7.44 3.61 4.27
N SER A 146 -7.25 4.32 3.17
CA SER A 146 -6.02 4.44 2.35
C SER A 146 -5.04 5.53 2.80
N ALA A 147 -4.52 5.44 4.01
CA ALA A 147 -3.25 6.11 4.34
C ALA A 147 -2.59 5.38 5.50
N ARG A 148 -3.39 5.13 6.52
CA ARG A 148 -2.99 4.46 7.74
C ARG A 148 -2.52 3.02 7.49
N GLN A 149 -3.15 2.30 6.57
CA GLN A 149 -2.82 0.90 6.31
C GLN A 149 -1.53 0.72 5.50
N ALA A 150 -1.14 1.69 4.66
CA ALA A 150 0.12 1.66 3.92
C ALA A 150 1.32 1.94 4.85
N GLU A 151 1.19 2.93 5.73
CA GLU A 151 2.16 3.18 6.81
C GLU A 151 2.30 1.97 7.74
N ILE A 152 1.17 1.36 8.13
CA ILE A 152 1.17 0.16 8.97
C ILE A 152 1.82 -1.03 8.25
N ALA A 153 1.53 -1.26 6.98
CA ALA A 153 2.12 -2.37 6.21
C ALA A 153 3.63 -2.20 5.99
N GLU A 154 4.10 -0.97 5.74
CA GLU A 154 5.53 -0.69 5.60
C GLU A 154 6.28 -0.94 6.92
N VAL A 155 5.73 -0.44 8.04
CA VAL A 155 6.26 -0.63 9.39
C VAL A 155 6.28 -2.11 9.79
N ILE A 156 5.24 -2.87 9.44
CA ILE A 156 5.17 -4.33 9.68
C ILE A 156 6.16 -5.08 8.77
N SER A 157 6.37 -4.66 7.53
CA SER A 157 7.32 -5.34 6.63
C SER A 157 8.78 -5.13 7.04
N THR A 158 9.10 -4.01 7.69
CA THR A 158 10.46 -3.75 8.19
C THR A 158 10.75 -4.45 9.51
N HIS A 159 9.72 -4.75 10.30
CA HIS A 159 9.87 -5.40 11.60
C HIS A 159 9.24 -6.77 11.51
N ASN A 160 10.05 -7.83 11.40
CA ASN A 160 9.57 -9.21 11.46
C ASN A 160 8.84 -9.46 12.79
N LEU A 161 7.53 -9.15 12.83
CA LEU A 161 6.71 -9.22 14.03
C LEU A 161 6.39 -10.68 14.33
N ALA A 162 6.69 -11.10 15.55
CA ALA A 162 6.38 -12.46 16.02
C ALA A 162 5.46 -12.41 17.25
N ILE A 163 4.61 -13.43 17.38
CA ILE A 163 3.85 -13.66 18.63
C ILE A 163 4.86 -13.88 19.76
N GLY A 164 4.64 -13.20 20.90
CA GLY A 164 5.55 -13.18 22.05
C GLY A 164 6.62 -12.09 22.00
N GLN A 165 6.70 -11.30 20.93
CA GLN A 165 7.62 -10.16 20.86
C GLN A 165 7.15 -9.03 21.76
N VAL A 166 8.09 -8.44 22.50
CA VAL A 166 7.85 -7.26 23.34
C VAL A 166 8.26 -6.01 22.57
N LEU A 167 7.35 -5.05 22.48
CA LEU A 167 7.52 -3.77 21.81
C LEU A 167 7.32 -2.61 22.79
N GLU A 168 7.98 -1.49 22.49
CA GLU A 168 7.67 -0.22 23.15
C GLU A 168 6.40 0.38 22.55
N ALA A 169 5.55 0.91 23.42
CA ALA A 169 4.31 1.56 23.06
C ALA A 169 4.05 2.78 23.94
N THR A 170 3.39 3.78 23.37
CA THR A 170 2.93 4.96 24.11
C THR A 170 1.45 4.83 24.41
N VAL A 171 1.05 5.00 25.66
CA VAL A 171 -0.36 5.05 26.04
C VAL A 171 -0.96 6.35 25.51
N THR A 172 -1.93 6.28 24.61
CA THR A 172 -2.56 7.47 24.01
C THR A 172 -3.92 7.81 24.61
N ALA A 173 -4.58 6.84 25.25
CA ALA A 173 -5.84 7.09 25.96
C ALA A 173 -6.08 6.01 27.02
N VAL A 174 -6.68 6.40 28.15
CA VAL A 174 -7.18 5.47 29.17
C VAL A 174 -8.64 5.79 29.45
N LYS A 175 -9.54 4.82 29.22
CA LYS A 175 -10.99 4.99 29.41
C LYS A 175 -11.56 3.80 30.19
N GLY A 176 -11.71 3.96 31.49
CA GLY A 176 -12.16 2.89 32.39
C GLY A 176 -11.16 1.74 32.41
N ASN A 177 -11.57 0.56 31.92
CA ASN A 177 -10.70 -0.61 31.79
C ASN A 177 -10.06 -0.76 30.41
N LYS A 178 -10.21 0.22 29.51
CA LYS A 178 -9.65 0.18 28.17
C LYS A 178 -8.44 1.11 28.07
N VAL A 179 -7.37 0.61 27.47
CA VAL A 179 -6.13 1.37 27.24
C VAL A 179 -5.83 1.33 25.76
N THR A 180 -5.54 2.49 25.17
CA THR A 180 -5.09 2.59 23.78
C THR A 180 -3.59 2.75 23.74
N TYR A 181 -2.92 1.79 23.11
CA TYR A 181 -1.48 1.79 22.88
C TYR A 181 -1.18 2.25 21.46
N GLU A 182 -0.21 3.12 21.30
CA GLU A 182 0.40 3.48 20.03
C GLU A 182 1.77 2.80 19.93
N LEU A 183 1.88 1.84 19.02
CA LEU A 183 3.13 1.16 18.71
C LEU A 183 3.74 1.79 17.47
N MET A 184 5.05 2.00 17.50
CA MET A 184 5.83 2.41 16.32
C MET A 184 5.32 3.71 15.68
N GLY A 185 4.68 4.58 16.48
CA GLY A 185 4.15 5.88 16.06
C GLY A 185 2.88 5.85 15.19
N THR A 186 2.40 4.68 14.75
CA THR A 186 1.33 4.58 13.74
C THR A 186 0.22 3.59 14.11
N ILE A 187 0.57 2.47 14.74
CA ILE A 187 -0.36 1.39 15.08
C ILE A 187 -1.06 1.74 16.39
N LYS A 188 -2.37 2.02 16.36
CA LYS A 188 -3.16 2.21 17.60
C LYS A 188 -4.05 1.02 17.87
N LEU A 189 -3.88 0.40 19.03
CA LEU A 189 -4.66 -0.76 19.49
C LEU A 189 -5.30 -0.43 20.84
N THR A 190 -6.60 -0.63 20.94
CA THR A 190 -7.33 -0.47 22.20
C THR A 190 -7.60 -1.83 22.82
N GLU A 191 -6.98 -2.08 23.97
CA GLU A 191 -7.08 -3.35 24.69
C GLU A 191 -7.81 -3.18 26.02
N LYS A 192 -8.46 -4.25 26.47
CA LYS A 192 -9.09 -4.29 27.80
C LYS A 192 -8.05 -4.76 28.82
N GLU A 193 -7.71 -3.87 29.75
CA GLU A 193 -6.75 -4.08 30.83
C GLU A 193 -7.42 -3.90 32.20
N PRO A 194 -8.34 -4.79 32.61
CA PRO A 194 -9.19 -4.59 33.80
C PRO A 194 -8.42 -4.47 35.11
N LYS A 195 -7.20 -5.04 35.20
CA LYS A 195 -6.38 -4.99 36.41
C LYS A 195 -5.29 -3.91 36.36
N LYS A 196 -4.91 -3.46 35.17
CA LYS A 196 -3.72 -2.62 34.95
C LYS A 196 -4.05 -1.24 34.36
N ALA A 197 -5.27 -1.02 33.87
CA ALA A 197 -5.66 0.27 33.32
C ALA A 197 -5.55 1.42 34.35
N GLN A 198 -5.81 1.14 35.63
CA GLN A 198 -5.74 2.15 36.69
C GLN A 198 -4.31 2.59 37.02
N SER A 199 -3.28 1.79 36.68
CA SER A 199 -1.87 2.12 36.91
C SER A 199 -1.20 2.75 35.69
N LEU A 200 -1.95 3.02 34.62
CA LEU A 200 -1.45 3.58 33.37
C LEU A 200 -1.97 5.00 33.16
N SER A 201 -1.09 5.88 32.68
CA SER A 201 -1.42 7.28 32.38
C SER A 201 -1.20 7.59 30.90
N GLU A 202 -1.96 8.54 30.37
CA GLU A 202 -1.74 9.03 29.00
C GLU A 202 -0.32 9.59 28.83
N LYS A 203 0.26 9.38 27.64
CA LYS A 203 1.63 9.68 27.23
C LYS A 203 2.72 8.87 27.94
N GLN A 204 2.36 7.85 28.71
CA GLN A 204 3.33 6.94 29.32
C GLN A 204 3.90 5.98 28.28
N ASN A 205 5.23 5.82 28.26
CA ASN A 205 5.89 4.77 27.50
C ASN A 205 5.89 3.46 28.31
N VAL A 206 5.44 2.39 27.68
CA VAL A 206 5.25 1.07 28.27
C VAL A 206 5.75 -0.02 27.34
N LYS A 207 5.90 -1.23 27.89
CA LYS A 207 6.19 -2.43 27.12
C LYS A 207 4.93 -3.26 26.95
N VAL A 208 4.65 -3.66 25.71
CA VAL A 208 3.52 -4.53 25.37
C VAL A 208 4.01 -5.74 24.61
N GLU A 209 3.42 -6.89 24.88
CA GLU A 209 3.70 -8.15 24.21
C GLU A 209 2.63 -8.44 23.17
N ILE A 210 3.05 -8.86 21.98
CA ILE A 210 2.16 -9.31 20.91
C ILE A 210 1.58 -10.68 21.30
N LEU A 211 0.26 -10.75 21.47
CA LEU A 211 -0.43 -12.00 21.77
C LEU A 211 -1.00 -12.68 20.52
N ASP A 212 -1.36 -11.90 19.51
CA ASP A 212 -2.03 -12.41 18.31
C ASP A 212 -1.72 -11.53 17.10
N LEU A 213 -1.58 -12.17 15.94
CA LEU A 213 -1.39 -11.54 14.64
C LEU A 213 -2.56 -11.93 13.73
N LYS A 214 -2.90 -11.08 12.77
CA LYS A 214 -3.86 -11.42 11.72
C LYS A 214 -3.17 -12.24 10.62
N GLU A 215 -3.97 -12.81 9.72
CA GLU A 215 -3.48 -13.54 8.53
C GLU A 215 -2.58 -12.68 7.62
N ASP A 216 -2.73 -11.35 7.68
CA ASP A 216 -1.91 -10.38 6.94
C ASP A 216 -0.61 -9.96 7.67
N GLY A 217 -0.31 -10.58 8.82
CA GLY A 217 0.86 -10.26 9.64
C GLY A 217 0.70 -9.03 10.55
N SER A 218 -0.42 -8.33 10.50
CA SER A 218 -0.67 -7.17 11.37
C SER A 218 -1.03 -7.56 12.80
N ILE A 219 -0.66 -6.70 13.76
CA ILE A 219 -0.93 -6.94 15.17
C ILE A 219 -2.43 -6.92 15.42
N LYS A 220 -2.97 -8.05 15.89
CA LYS A 220 -4.38 -8.20 16.24
C LYS A 220 -4.61 -7.91 17.71
N LYS A 221 -3.68 -8.31 18.57
CA LYS A 221 -3.83 -8.19 20.02
C LYS A 221 -2.51 -8.00 20.73
N VAL A 222 -2.49 -7.09 21.72
CA VAL A 222 -1.34 -6.87 22.60
C VAL A 222 -1.73 -6.95 24.08
N LYS A 223 -0.75 -7.09 24.96
CA LYS A 223 -0.93 -7.07 26.41
C LYS A 223 0.18 -6.30 27.09
N TYR A 224 -0.17 -5.50 28.10
CA TYR A 224 0.83 -4.79 28.88
C TYR A 224 1.68 -5.70 29.77
N VAL A 225 3.00 -5.60 29.58
CA VAL A 225 4.04 -6.32 30.33
C VAL A 225 4.78 -5.32 31.22
N GLY A 226 4.18 -5.06 32.36
CA GLY A 226 4.70 -4.25 33.46
C GLY A 226 3.76 -4.27 34.65
#